data_AF-A0AA92K3Y6-F1
#
_entry.id   AF-A0AA92K3Y6-F1
#
_cell.length_a   1.000
_cell.length_b   1.000
_cell.length_c   1.000
_cell.angle_alpha   90.00
_cell.angle_beta   90.00
_cell.angle_gamma   90.00
#
_symmetry.space_group_name_H-M   'P 1'
#
loop_
_entity.id
_entity.type
_entity.pdbx_description
1 polymer ?
#
loop_
_entity_poly.entity_id
_entity_poly.type
_entity_poly.pdbx_seq_one_letter_code
_entity_poly.pdbx_strand_id
1 'polypeptide(L)'
;MTALLRPSTWLLAVPRFRQVLHRLVVLGMLCLWWPAAAPAQTIDVGRTQLEYADGGWNLSADFDFDLPGNLEDAVNKGIALYFLVEFELIRPRWYWFDDHAVSATRVVRLSYQPLTRQYRVSTGGLQVPFSRLKDAVDFMQHVRGWRVFEQRAVKAGEAVQAEVRMRLDVTQLPKPFQINAVNTRDWNLASEWKRFSFVVPNEPVPPTPSPVPPVPPAQLPTSAPPAGPAPNPASSPASGTLGLSPNPGWGMGAAGSGNNTPSLLLAPAK
;
A
#
# COMPACT_ATOMS: atom_id res chain seq x y z
N MET A 1 -92.06 -20.08 43.01
CA MET A 1 -90.91 -20.17 42.07
C MET A 1 -91.24 -19.37 40.82
N THR A 2 -90.29 -18.57 40.35
CA THR A 2 -90.01 -18.14 38.96
C THR A 2 -89.63 -16.66 38.93
N ALA A 3 -88.31 -16.45 38.82
CA ALA A 3 -87.62 -15.19 38.61
C ALA A 3 -87.69 -14.76 37.13
N LEU A 4 -87.58 -13.45 36.87
CA LEU A 4 -87.12 -12.71 35.66
C LEU A 4 -87.46 -11.23 35.96
N LEU A 5 -86.70 -10.18 35.71
CA LEU A 5 -85.47 -9.92 34.98
C LEU A 5 -84.99 -8.52 35.45
N ARG A 6 -83.70 -8.31 35.77
CA ARG A 6 -83.13 -6.95 35.96
C ARG A 6 -82.25 -6.60 34.76
N PRO A 7 -82.45 -5.45 34.10
CA PRO A 7 -81.73 -5.08 32.89
C PRO A 7 -80.30 -4.59 33.21
N SER A 8 -79.38 -5.02 32.36
CA SER A 8 -77.95 -4.70 32.34
C SER A 8 -77.68 -3.29 31.82
N THR A 9 -77.10 -2.44 32.66
CA THR A 9 -76.49 -1.17 32.25
C THR A 9 -75.16 -1.00 32.98
N TRP A 10 -74.05 -1.29 32.29
CA TRP A 10 -72.70 -0.87 32.69
C TRP A 10 -71.94 -0.43 31.44
N LEU A 11 -72.21 0.81 31.03
CA LEU A 11 -71.30 1.66 30.28
C LEU A 11 -70.61 2.53 31.33
N LEU A 12 -69.33 2.29 31.64
CA LEU A 12 -68.45 3.26 32.32
C LEU A 12 -66.99 2.82 32.20
N ALA A 13 -66.28 3.55 31.32
CA ALA A 13 -64.90 4.00 31.43
C ALA A 13 -63.81 2.96 31.75
N VAL A 14 -62.95 2.69 30.76
CA VAL A 14 -61.77 1.82 30.86
C VAL A 14 -60.57 2.64 31.38
N PRO A 15 -60.24 2.66 32.69
CA PRO A 15 -59.06 3.36 33.23
C PRO A 15 -57.73 2.77 32.72
N ARG A 16 -57.76 1.59 32.10
CA ARG A 16 -56.59 0.91 31.54
C ARG A 16 -55.99 1.65 30.35
N PHE A 17 -56.78 2.42 29.59
CA PHE A 17 -56.28 3.11 28.39
C PHE A 17 -55.32 4.25 28.74
N ARG A 18 -55.61 4.99 29.82
CA ARG A 18 -54.75 6.09 30.30
C ARG A 18 -53.41 5.59 30.84
N GLN A 19 -53.40 4.40 31.45
CA GLN A 19 -52.17 3.75 31.94
C GLN A 19 -51.31 3.19 30.80
N VAL A 20 -51.93 2.65 29.74
CA VAL A 20 -51.23 2.18 28.55
C VAL A 20 -50.57 3.35 27.80
N LEU A 21 -51.27 4.48 27.66
CA LEU A 21 -50.71 5.67 27.03
C LEU A 21 -49.51 6.22 27.81
N HIS A 22 -49.58 6.26 29.14
CA HIS A 22 -48.48 6.78 29.95
C HIS A 22 -47.23 5.89 29.89
N ARG A 23 -47.40 4.55 29.85
CA ARG A 23 -46.31 3.59 29.65
C ARG A 23 -45.66 3.74 28.27
N LEU A 24 -46.44 3.98 27.22
CA LEU A 24 -45.92 4.24 25.87
C LEU A 24 -45.15 5.56 25.79
N VAL A 25 -45.60 6.61 26.46
CA VAL A 25 -44.89 7.90 26.50
C VAL A 25 -43.58 7.78 27.28
N VAL A 26 -43.57 7.10 28.43
CA VAL A 26 -42.34 6.87 29.21
C VAL A 26 -41.36 5.98 28.43
N LEU A 27 -41.85 4.94 27.74
CA LEU A 27 -41.01 4.09 26.90
C LEU A 27 -40.45 4.85 25.70
N GLY A 28 -41.25 5.71 25.06
CA GLY A 28 -40.82 6.59 23.98
C GLY A 28 -39.77 7.60 24.43
N MET A 29 -39.96 8.20 25.61
CA MET A 29 -39.01 9.15 26.20
C MET A 29 -37.72 8.48 26.69
N LEU A 30 -37.79 7.22 27.13
CA LEU A 30 -36.63 6.40 27.50
C LEU A 30 -35.82 5.96 26.26
N CYS A 31 -36.48 5.63 25.15
CA CYS A 31 -35.80 5.37 23.87
C CYS A 31 -35.14 6.63 23.29
N LEU A 32 -35.72 7.81 23.52
CA LEU A 32 -35.14 9.08 23.07
C LEU A 32 -33.90 9.48 23.90
N TRP A 33 -33.75 8.92 25.09
CA TRP A 33 -32.59 9.13 25.96
C TRP A 33 -31.46 8.13 25.71
N TRP A 34 -31.62 7.22 24.76
CA TRP A 34 -30.55 6.30 24.41
C TRP A 34 -29.39 7.10 23.81
N PRO A 35 -28.19 7.09 24.42
CA PRO A 35 -27.05 7.76 23.82
C PRO A 35 -26.84 7.14 22.45
N ALA A 36 -26.95 7.96 21.40
CA ALA A 36 -26.48 7.59 20.07
C ALA A 36 -24.99 7.25 20.24
N ALA A 37 -24.66 5.96 20.14
CA ALA A 37 -23.27 5.54 20.14
C ALA A 37 -22.58 6.26 18.98
N ALA A 38 -21.66 7.15 19.30
CA ALA A 38 -20.85 7.83 18.30
C ALA A 38 -20.21 6.78 17.37
N PRO A 39 -20.10 7.06 16.05
CA PRO A 39 -19.43 6.16 15.14
C PRO A 39 -18.01 5.91 15.65
N ALA A 40 -17.66 4.64 15.81
CA ALA A 40 -16.32 4.25 16.23
C ALA A 40 -15.30 4.76 15.20
N GLN A 41 -14.15 5.25 15.68
CA GLN A 41 -12.98 5.46 14.81
C GLN A 41 -12.44 4.08 14.42
N THR A 42 -13.02 3.51 13.37
CA THR A 42 -12.60 2.26 12.77
C THR A 42 -11.65 2.56 11.62
N ILE A 43 -10.59 1.75 11.51
CA ILE A 43 -9.73 1.77 10.33
C ILE A 43 -10.57 1.24 9.15
N ASP A 44 -10.70 2.03 8.08
CA ASP A 44 -11.27 1.56 6.81
C ASP A 44 -10.19 0.88 5.98
N VAL A 45 -10.52 -0.23 5.34
CA VAL A 45 -9.61 -0.91 4.41
C VAL A 45 -10.04 -0.55 2.99
N GLY A 46 -9.20 0.24 2.33
CA GLY A 46 -9.40 0.73 0.98
C GLY A 46 -8.98 -0.30 -0.06
N ARG A 47 -7.92 0.00 -0.80
CA ARG A 47 -7.45 -0.83 -1.91
C ARG A 47 -6.59 -1.97 -1.41
N THR A 48 -6.92 -3.19 -1.82
CA THR A 48 -6.11 -4.39 -1.60
C THR A 48 -5.70 -4.98 -2.93
N GLN A 49 -4.42 -5.33 -3.07
CA GLN A 49 -3.87 -5.90 -4.28
C GLN A 49 -2.84 -6.97 -3.91
N LEU A 50 -2.96 -8.13 -4.54
CA LEU A 50 -1.99 -9.21 -4.44
C LEU A 50 -1.23 -9.29 -5.75
N GLU A 51 0.10 -9.26 -5.67
CA GLU A 51 0.98 -9.35 -6.83
C GLU A 51 1.95 -10.50 -6.66
N TYR A 52 2.17 -11.25 -7.73
CA TYR A 52 3.17 -12.30 -7.75
C TYR A 52 4.54 -11.69 -8.05
N ALA A 53 5.49 -11.84 -7.13
CA ALA A 53 6.84 -11.31 -7.26
C ALA A 53 7.86 -12.22 -6.57
N ASP A 54 9.00 -12.44 -7.23
CA ASP A 54 10.17 -13.16 -6.70
C ASP A 54 9.83 -14.53 -6.07
N GLY A 55 8.97 -15.32 -6.72
CA GLY A 55 8.59 -16.67 -6.25
C GLY A 55 7.55 -16.72 -5.12
N GLY A 56 6.99 -15.57 -4.73
CA GLY A 56 5.98 -15.46 -3.70
C GLY A 56 4.90 -14.44 -4.03
N TRP A 57 3.93 -14.32 -3.14
CA TRP A 57 2.83 -13.37 -3.24
C TRP A 57 3.08 -12.20 -2.29
N ASN A 58 3.07 -11.00 -2.84
CA ASN A 58 3.22 -9.74 -2.13
C ASN A 58 1.85 -9.06 -2.01
N LEU A 59 1.46 -8.74 -0.79
CA LEU A 59 0.29 -7.95 -0.46
C LEU A 59 0.64 -6.46 -0.45
N SER A 60 -0.17 -5.69 -1.16
CA SER A 60 -0.28 -4.25 -1.00
C SER A 60 -1.68 -3.91 -0.51
N ALA A 61 -1.78 -3.18 0.59
CA ALA A 61 -3.04 -2.79 1.20
C ALA A 61 -2.97 -1.34 1.67
N ASP A 62 -4.05 -0.60 1.42
CA ASP A 62 -4.24 0.79 1.83
C ASP A 62 -5.28 0.82 2.95
N PHE A 63 -4.88 1.31 4.12
CA PHE A 63 -5.71 1.46 5.31
C PHE A 63 -5.95 2.95 5.55
N ASP A 64 -7.20 3.39 5.68
CA ASP A 64 -7.53 4.78 6.03
C ASP A 64 -7.90 4.85 7.51
N PHE A 65 -7.11 5.58 8.29
CA PHE A 65 -7.40 5.80 9.70
C PHE A 65 -6.68 7.00 10.26
N ASP A 66 -7.30 7.67 11.22
CA ASP A 66 -6.64 8.72 12.00
C ASP A 66 -6.21 8.15 13.38
N LEU A 67 -5.09 8.64 13.91
CA LEU A 67 -4.61 8.20 15.21
C LEU A 67 -5.35 8.99 16.30
N PRO A 68 -6.05 8.34 17.25
CA PRO A 68 -6.74 9.05 18.34
C PRO A 68 -5.76 9.89 19.16
N GLY A 69 -6.19 11.07 19.62
CA GLY A 69 -5.35 11.99 20.39
C GLY A 69 -4.67 11.36 21.63
N ASN A 70 -5.33 10.40 22.28
CA ASN A 70 -4.73 9.65 23.40
C ASN A 70 -3.51 8.82 22.99
N LEU A 71 -3.55 8.20 21.80
CA LEU A 71 -2.46 7.43 21.22
C LEU A 71 -1.36 8.35 20.68
N GLU A 72 -1.72 9.50 20.10
CA GLU A 72 -0.76 10.54 19.72
C GLU A 72 0.05 11.03 20.93
N ASP A 73 -0.63 11.38 22.02
CA ASP A 73 -0.02 11.79 23.28
C ASP A 73 0.89 10.69 23.85
N ALA A 74 0.49 9.43 23.72
CA ALA A 74 1.29 8.29 24.15
C ALA A 74 2.62 8.20 23.39
N VAL A 75 2.55 8.29 22.06
CA VAL A 75 3.73 8.28 21.18
C VAL A 75 4.63 9.46 21.52
N ASN A 76 4.07 10.66 21.67
CA ASN A 76 4.82 11.86 22.03
C ASN A 76 5.53 11.75 23.39
N LYS A 77 4.96 10.97 24.33
CA LYS A 77 5.57 10.61 25.62
C LYS A 77 6.61 9.49 25.53
N GLY A 78 6.91 8.99 24.32
CA GLY A 78 7.92 7.96 24.05
C GLY A 78 7.40 6.53 24.16
N ILE A 79 6.08 6.32 24.26
CA ILE A 79 5.49 4.98 24.28
C ILE A 79 5.44 4.45 22.85
N ALA A 80 6.03 3.28 22.62
CA ALA A 80 5.98 2.65 21.31
C ALA A 80 4.61 1.99 21.08
N LEU A 81 4.00 2.26 19.94
CA LEU A 81 2.78 1.61 19.48
C LEU A 81 3.15 0.49 18.50
N TYR A 82 2.50 -0.66 18.65
CA TYR A 82 2.70 -1.82 17.81
C TYR A 82 1.40 -2.10 17.06
N PHE A 83 1.42 -1.99 15.75
CA PHE A 83 0.32 -2.36 14.88
C PHE A 83 0.62 -3.73 14.28
N LEU A 84 -0.38 -4.60 14.24
CA LEU A 84 -0.31 -5.86 13.52
C LEU A 84 -1.18 -5.75 12.28
N VAL A 85 -0.58 -6.07 11.14
CA VAL A 85 -1.27 -6.31 9.88
C VAL A 85 -1.39 -7.82 9.74
N GLU A 86 -2.62 -8.32 9.76
CA GLU A 86 -2.96 -9.72 9.67
C GLU A 86 -3.52 -10.00 8.27
N PHE A 87 -3.06 -11.10 7.69
CA PHE A 87 -3.52 -11.60 6.41
C PHE A 87 -3.92 -13.06 6.58
N GLU A 88 -5.11 -13.40 6.10
CA GLU A 88 -5.59 -14.77 6.08
C GLU A 88 -6.07 -15.14 4.68
N LEU A 89 -5.72 -16.35 4.25
CA LEU A 89 -6.14 -16.91 2.99
C LEU A 89 -7.17 -18.02 3.23
N ILE A 90 -8.38 -17.80 2.74
CA ILE A 90 -9.51 -18.73 2.83
C ILE A 90 -9.68 -19.43 1.49
N ARG A 91 -9.66 -20.77 1.52
CA ARG A 91 -10.01 -21.58 0.35
C ARG A 91 -11.48 -22.00 0.42
N PRO A 92 -12.32 -21.56 -0.54
CA PRO A 92 -13.73 -21.94 -0.54
C PRO A 92 -13.86 -23.44 -0.87
N ARG A 93 -14.22 -24.27 0.12
CA ARG A 93 -14.51 -25.70 -0.07
C ARG A 93 -16.02 -25.94 -0.03
N TRP A 94 -16.54 -26.70 -1.01
CA TRP A 94 -17.98 -26.80 -1.26
C TRP A 94 -18.78 -27.49 -0.14
N TYR A 95 -18.19 -28.46 0.56
CA TYR A 95 -18.84 -29.17 1.65
C TYR A 95 -17.90 -29.13 2.86
N TRP A 96 -18.53 -28.89 4.01
CA TRP A 96 -18.07 -29.00 5.39
C TRP A 96 -17.40 -27.80 6.09
N PHE A 97 -16.25 -27.19 5.73
CA PHE A 97 -15.74 -26.01 6.49
C PHE A 97 -14.69 -25.21 5.69
N ASP A 98 -14.65 -23.88 5.90
CA ASP A 98 -13.58 -23.00 5.44
C ASP A 98 -12.27 -23.40 6.14
N ASP A 99 -11.25 -23.75 5.35
CA ASP A 99 -9.93 -24.13 5.86
C ASP A 99 -8.99 -22.94 5.60
N HIS A 100 -8.54 -22.26 6.66
CA HIS A 100 -7.58 -21.16 6.59
C HIS A 100 -6.26 -21.72 6.03
N ALA A 101 -6.06 -21.53 4.73
CA ALA A 101 -4.98 -22.17 3.99
C ALA A 101 -3.61 -21.62 4.39
N VAL A 102 -3.53 -20.32 4.66
CA VAL A 102 -2.32 -19.63 5.10
C VAL A 102 -2.70 -18.42 5.96
N SER A 103 -1.98 -18.20 7.06
CA SER A 103 -2.04 -16.96 7.82
C SER A 103 -0.65 -16.32 7.88
N ALA A 104 -0.61 -14.99 7.77
CA ALA A 104 0.60 -14.21 7.88
C ALA A 104 0.34 -12.97 8.75
N THR A 105 1.31 -12.61 9.58
CA THR A 105 1.20 -11.42 10.43
C THR A 105 2.47 -10.58 10.29
N ARG A 106 2.31 -9.27 10.11
CA ARG A 106 3.41 -8.29 10.09
C ARG A 106 3.24 -7.27 11.20
N VAL A 107 4.29 -7.10 11.98
CA VAL A 107 4.34 -6.08 13.03
C VAL A 107 4.95 -4.79 12.48
N VAL A 108 4.25 -3.69 12.71
CA VAL A 108 4.65 -2.32 12.38
C VAL A 108 4.76 -1.55 13.68
N ARG A 109 5.96 -1.02 13.98
CA ARG A 109 6.21 -0.30 15.23
C ARG A 109 6.35 1.19 14.96
N LEU A 110 5.54 2.00 15.64
CA LEU A 110 5.68 3.46 15.69
C LEU A 110 6.31 3.84 17.04
N SER A 111 7.35 4.67 17.00
CA SER A 111 8.02 5.17 18.21
C SER A 111 8.50 6.61 18.01
N TYR A 112 8.60 7.37 19.09
CA TYR A 112 9.16 8.71 19.09
C TYR A 112 10.50 8.74 19.80
N GLN A 113 11.48 9.44 19.22
CA GLN A 113 12.79 9.64 19.81
C GLN A 113 12.94 11.10 20.28
N PRO A 114 12.85 11.37 21.60
CA PRO A 114 12.82 12.74 22.13
C PRO A 114 14.08 13.55 21.84
N LEU A 115 15.24 12.88 21.81
CA LEU A 115 16.54 13.53 21.58
C LEU A 115 16.63 14.14 20.17
N THR A 116 16.18 13.40 19.16
CA THR A 116 16.21 13.84 17.76
C THR A 116 14.90 14.44 17.30
N ARG A 117 13.86 14.42 18.14
CA ARG A 117 12.49 14.87 17.84
C ARG A 117 11.93 14.26 16.56
N GLN A 118 12.18 12.97 16.38
CA GLN A 118 11.77 12.23 15.18
C GLN A 118 10.86 11.07 15.56
N TYR A 119 9.82 10.88 14.77
CA TYR A 119 9.04 9.66 14.75
C TYR A 119 9.81 8.61 13.94
N ARG A 120 9.72 7.34 14.32
CA ARG A 120 10.35 6.24 13.62
C ARG A 120 9.33 5.12 13.44
N VAL A 121 9.14 4.72 12.19
CA VAL A 121 8.34 3.55 11.84
C VAL A 121 9.30 2.42 11.50
N SER A 122 9.10 1.26 12.13
CA SER A 122 9.88 0.05 11.88
C SER A 122 8.98 -1.06 11.37
N THR A 123 9.30 -1.62 10.19
CA THR A 123 8.57 -2.74 9.59
C THR A 123 9.56 -3.80 9.10
N GLY A 124 9.52 -5.01 9.66
CA GLY A 124 10.30 -6.16 9.16
C GLY A 124 11.79 -5.90 8.93
N GLY A 125 12.44 -5.06 9.74
CA GLY A 125 13.86 -4.70 9.62
C GLY A 125 14.14 -3.37 8.93
N LEU A 126 13.18 -2.78 8.21
CA LEU A 126 13.28 -1.42 7.67
C LEU A 126 12.83 -0.42 8.74
N GLN A 127 13.67 0.57 9.05
CA GLN A 127 13.32 1.67 9.94
C GLN A 127 13.44 3.01 9.21
N VAL A 128 12.32 3.73 9.13
CA VAL A 128 12.25 5.03 8.45
C VAL A 128 11.96 6.13 9.48
N PRO A 129 12.80 7.17 9.58
CA PRO A 129 12.53 8.33 10.41
C PRO A 129 11.62 9.34 9.70
N PHE A 130 10.76 10.01 10.48
CA PHE A 130 9.83 11.03 10.05
C PHE A 130 9.87 12.23 10.99
N SER A 131 9.67 13.44 10.46
CA SER A 131 9.63 14.68 11.24
C SER A 131 8.24 14.98 11.82
N ARG A 132 7.17 14.51 11.18
CA ARG A 132 5.78 14.72 11.62
C ARG A 132 5.10 13.38 11.88
N LEU A 133 4.23 13.35 12.88
CA LEU A 133 3.43 12.17 13.22
C LEU A 133 2.51 11.76 12.07
N LYS A 134 1.85 12.74 11.43
CA LYS A 134 0.95 12.50 10.29
C LYS A 134 1.64 11.77 9.14
N ASP A 135 2.88 12.14 8.81
CA ASP A 135 3.65 11.49 7.74
C ASP A 135 4.02 10.04 8.11
N ALA A 136 4.30 9.79 9.39
CA ALA A 136 4.55 8.44 9.89
C ALA A 136 3.28 7.58 9.84
N VAL A 137 2.11 8.14 10.21
CA VAL A 137 0.82 7.46 10.12
C VAL A 137 0.45 7.16 8.67
N ASP A 138 0.58 8.14 7.77
CA ASP A 138 0.36 7.98 6.33
C ASP A 138 1.24 6.87 5.74
N PHE A 139 2.51 6.77 6.16
CA PHE A 139 3.36 5.66 5.75
C PHE A 139 2.87 4.30 6.26
N MET A 140 2.34 4.22 7.49
CA MET A 140 1.80 2.97 8.05
C MET A 140 0.47 2.56 7.40
N GLN A 141 -0.32 3.53 6.97
CA GLN A 141 -1.56 3.32 6.22
C GLN A 141 -1.30 2.59 4.89
N HIS A 142 -0.14 2.82 4.28
CA HIS A 142 0.23 2.23 2.99
C HIS A 142 1.16 1.04 3.17
N VAL A 143 0.60 -0.17 3.26
CA VAL A 143 1.40 -1.41 3.28
C VAL A 143 1.72 -1.80 1.84
N ARG A 144 3.00 -1.84 1.48
CA ARG A 144 3.46 -2.19 0.13
C ARG A 144 4.40 -3.38 0.14
N GLY A 145 4.28 -4.25 -0.87
CA GLY A 145 5.25 -5.31 -1.15
C GLY A 145 5.44 -6.30 -0.01
N TRP A 146 4.44 -6.52 0.85
CA TRP A 146 4.59 -7.44 1.97
C TRP A 146 4.42 -8.88 1.50
N ARG A 147 5.50 -9.67 1.53
CA ARG A 147 5.43 -11.11 1.24
C ARG A 147 4.56 -11.84 2.26
N VAL A 148 3.43 -12.38 1.80
CA VAL A 148 2.45 -13.09 2.64
C VAL A 148 2.59 -14.60 2.57
N PHE A 149 2.85 -15.18 1.38
CA PHE A 149 3.04 -16.62 1.21
C PHE A 149 3.84 -16.95 -0.05
N GLU A 150 4.43 -18.14 -0.09
CA GLU A 150 5.16 -18.64 -1.25
C GLU A 150 4.23 -19.22 -2.32
N GLN A 151 4.68 -19.28 -3.57
CA GLN A 151 3.88 -19.84 -4.67
C GLN A 151 3.35 -21.26 -4.38
N ARG A 152 4.14 -22.08 -3.69
CA ARG A 152 3.82 -23.48 -3.40
C ARG A 152 2.67 -23.65 -2.40
N ALA A 153 2.34 -22.62 -1.64
CA ALA A 153 1.28 -22.67 -0.64
C ALA A 153 -0.13 -22.69 -1.27
N VAL A 154 -0.27 -22.23 -2.53
CA VAL A 154 -1.56 -22.12 -3.21
C VAL A 154 -1.48 -22.71 -4.61
N LYS A 155 -2.52 -23.44 -5.03
CA LYS A 155 -2.59 -23.99 -6.38
C LYS A 155 -2.90 -22.88 -7.39
N ALA A 156 -2.17 -22.89 -8.49
CA ALA A 156 -2.37 -21.96 -9.58
C ALA A 156 -3.74 -22.21 -10.26
N GLY A 157 -4.41 -21.13 -10.68
CA GLY A 157 -5.73 -21.19 -11.33
C GLY A 157 -6.94 -21.32 -10.39
N GLU A 158 -6.75 -21.38 -9.07
CA GLU A 158 -7.84 -21.41 -8.09
C GLU A 158 -8.26 -19.98 -7.70
N ALA A 159 -9.57 -19.74 -7.61
CA ALA A 159 -10.12 -18.52 -7.02
C ALA A 159 -10.08 -18.66 -5.49
N VAL A 160 -9.25 -17.85 -4.86
CA VAL A 160 -9.07 -17.84 -3.41
C VAL A 160 -9.65 -16.57 -2.83
N GLN A 161 -10.14 -16.65 -1.60
CA GLN A 161 -10.56 -15.48 -0.84
C GLN A 161 -9.45 -15.12 0.12
N ALA A 162 -9.10 -13.83 0.19
CA ALA A 162 -8.18 -13.31 1.18
C ALA A 162 -8.90 -12.32 2.08
N GLU A 163 -8.46 -12.29 3.33
CA GLU A 163 -8.89 -11.32 4.32
C GLU A 163 -7.66 -10.57 4.82
N VAL A 164 -7.81 -9.26 5.00
CA VAL A 164 -6.78 -8.43 5.63
C VAL A 164 -7.40 -7.58 6.73
N ARG A 165 -6.65 -7.43 7.81
CA ARG A 165 -6.99 -6.58 8.93
C ARG A 165 -5.76 -5.87 9.48
N MET A 166 -5.94 -4.65 9.97
CA MET A 166 -4.93 -3.99 10.78
C MET A 166 -5.50 -3.69 12.16
N ARG A 167 -4.70 -3.90 13.21
CA ARG A 167 -5.08 -3.60 14.59
C ARG A 167 -3.91 -3.15 15.43
N LEU A 168 -4.19 -2.36 16.46
CA LEU A 168 -3.23 -2.02 17.49
C LEU A 168 -3.06 -3.18 18.50
N ASP A 169 -1.82 -3.52 18.82
CA ASP A 169 -1.48 -4.46 19.89
C ASP A 169 -1.53 -3.79 21.26
N VAL A 170 -2.68 -3.87 21.91
CA VAL A 170 -2.85 -3.37 23.28
C VAL A 170 -1.98 -4.15 24.27
N THR A 171 -1.62 -5.41 23.98
CA THR A 171 -0.85 -6.26 24.91
C THR A 171 0.59 -5.79 25.09
N GLN A 172 1.13 -5.09 24.09
CA GLN A 172 2.48 -4.50 24.10
C GLN A 172 2.53 -3.12 24.76
N LEU A 173 1.37 -2.51 25.04
CA LEU A 173 1.33 -1.24 25.76
C LEU A 173 1.73 -1.45 27.22
N PRO A 174 2.36 -0.46 27.88
CA PRO A 174 2.64 -0.54 29.30
C PRO A 174 1.37 -0.82 30.10
N LYS A 175 1.48 -1.61 31.18
CA LYS A 175 0.37 -2.02 32.04
C LYS A 175 -0.64 -0.93 32.40
N PRO A 176 -0.27 0.33 32.76
CA PRO A 176 -1.26 1.37 33.02
C PRO A 176 -2.18 1.68 31.83
N PHE A 177 -1.68 1.57 30.59
CA PHE A 177 -2.47 1.83 29.37
C PHE A 177 -3.35 0.64 28.97
N GLN A 178 -2.97 -0.59 29.35
CA GLN A 178 -3.80 -1.78 29.13
C GLN A 178 -5.16 -1.65 29.84
N ILE A 179 -5.19 -1.03 31.02
CA ILE A 179 -6.42 -0.82 31.81
C ILE A 179 -7.34 0.18 31.08
N ASN A 180 -6.77 1.23 30.50
CA ASN A 180 -7.53 2.24 29.76
C ASN A 180 -8.13 1.67 28.47
N ALA A 181 -7.46 0.72 27.82
CA ALA A 181 -7.98 0.09 26.60
C ALA A 181 -9.21 -0.81 26.81
N VAL A 182 -9.42 -1.30 28.03
CA VAL A 182 -10.65 -2.05 28.38
C VAL A 182 -11.84 -1.10 28.54
N ASN A 183 -11.60 0.13 28.99
CA ASN A 183 -12.66 1.09 29.31
C ASN A 183 -12.90 2.13 28.19
N THR A 184 -11.88 2.39 27.36
CA THR A 184 -11.87 3.49 26.40
C THR A 184 -11.49 2.97 25.01
N ARG A 185 -12.37 3.19 24.04
CA ARG A 185 -12.23 2.74 22.65
C ARG A 185 -11.05 3.40 21.93
N ASP A 186 -10.60 4.57 22.39
CA ASP A 186 -9.48 5.32 21.82
C ASP A 186 -8.14 4.58 21.89
N TRP A 187 -8.01 3.55 22.74
CA TRP A 187 -6.82 2.71 22.83
C TRP A 187 -6.98 1.37 22.11
N ASN A 188 -8.15 1.09 21.53
CA ASN A 188 -8.45 -0.15 20.82
C ASN A 188 -8.78 0.17 19.35
N LEU A 189 -7.76 0.63 18.63
CA LEU A 189 -7.86 0.95 17.22
C LEU A 189 -7.69 -0.32 16.39
N ALA A 190 -8.75 -0.74 15.70
CA ALA A 190 -8.76 -1.91 14.84
C ALA A 190 -9.62 -1.68 13.59
N SER A 191 -9.24 -2.30 12.48
CA SER A 191 -10.06 -2.41 11.27
C SER A 191 -10.98 -3.62 11.38
N GLU A 192 -12.09 -3.59 10.65
CA GLU A 192 -12.81 -4.81 10.35
C GLU A 192 -12.00 -5.66 9.36
N TRP A 193 -12.31 -6.97 9.28
CA TRP A 193 -11.72 -7.84 8.27
C TRP A 193 -12.27 -7.49 6.89
N LYS A 194 -11.38 -7.08 5.98
CA LYS A 194 -11.75 -6.80 4.60
C LYS A 194 -11.51 -8.03 3.74
N ARG A 195 -12.60 -8.60 3.24
CA ARG A 195 -12.58 -9.74 2.31
C ARG A 195 -12.42 -9.26 0.88
N PHE A 196 -11.53 -9.90 0.13
CA PHE A 196 -11.40 -9.73 -1.30
C PHE A 196 -11.09 -11.07 -1.97
N SER A 197 -11.66 -11.29 -3.15
CA SER A 197 -11.34 -12.47 -3.95
C SER A 197 -10.21 -12.14 -4.92
N PHE A 198 -9.32 -13.11 -5.15
CA PHE A 198 -8.33 -13.03 -6.21
C PHE A 198 -8.19 -14.38 -6.90
N VAL A 199 -7.89 -14.34 -8.18
CA VAL A 199 -7.58 -15.54 -8.96
C VAL A 199 -6.07 -15.63 -9.05
N VAL A 200 -5.49 -16.72 -8.56
CA VAL A 200 -4.07 -17.01 -8.73
C VAL A 200 -3.84 -17.21 -10.23
N PRO A 201 -3.13 -16.31 -10.94
CA PRO A 201 -2.84 -16.47 -12.35
C PRO A 201 -2.16 -17.82 -12.57
N ASN A 202 -2.69 -18.59 -13.50
CA ASN A 202 -2.21 -19.95 -13.77
C ASN A 202 -0.89 -19.96 -14.55
N GLU A 203 -0.44 -18.80 -15.04
CA GLU A 203 0.67 -18.67 -15.97
C GLU A 203 1.41 -17.34 -15.72
N PRO A 204 2.76 -17.30 -15.82
CA PRO A 204 3.49 -16.05 -15.87
C PRO A 204 2.91 -15.24 -17.03
N VAL A 205 2.35 -14.07 -16.74
CA VAL A 205 2.11 -13.09 -17.79
C VAL A 205 3.47 -12.91 -18.47
N PRO A 206 3.66 -13.31 -19.75
CA PRO A 206 4.86 -12.90 -20.46
C PRO A 206 4.89 -11.39 -20.31
N PRO A 207 6.04 -10.78 -19.93
CA PRO A 207 6.09 -9.33 -19.84
C PRO A 207 5.52 -8.82 -21.14
N THR A 208 4.39 -8.10 -21.08
CA THR A 208 3.89 -7.38 -22.24
C THR A 208 5.13 -6.68 -22.77
N PRO A 209 5.62 -7.01 -23.99
CA PRO A 209 6.80 -6.36 -24.50
C PRO A 209 6.51 -4.88 -24.34
N SER A 210 7.34 -4.19 -23.56
CA SER A 210 7.23 -2.76 -23.35
C SER A 210 6.85 -2.16 -24.70
N PRO A 211 5.77 -1.35 -24.81
CA PRO A 211 5.38 -0.80 -26.09
C PRO A 211 6.65 -0.21 -26.69
N VAL A 212 7.10 -0.81 -27.79
CA VAL A 212 8.37 -0.49 -28.43
C VAL A 212 8.33 1.04 -28.55
N PRO A 213 9.30 1.78 -27.96
CA PRO A 213 9.31 3.22 -28.14
C PRO A 213 9.21 3.46 -29.66
N PRO A 214 8.28 4.30 -30.14
CA PRO A 214 8.11 4.50 -31.57
C PRO A 214 9.48 4.84 -32.14
N VAL A 215 9.96 3.98 -33.05
CA VAL A 215 11.19 4.21 -33.79
C VAL A 215 11.09 5.64 -34.34
N PRO A 216 11.99 6.56 -33.98
CA PRO A 216 12.00 7.88 -34.60
C PRO A 216 12.14 7.64 -36.11
N PRO A 217 11.30 8.26 -36.96
CA PRO A 217 11.44 8.10 -38.39
C PRO A 217 12.88 8.48 -38.77
N ALA A 218 13.54 7.58 -39.49
CA ALA A 218 14.88 7.81 -40.02
C ALA A 218 14.94 9.19 -40.64
N GLN A 219 15.76 10.08 -40.07
CA GLN A 219 15.98 11.40 -40.64
C GLN A 219 16.61 11.20 -42.02
N LEU A 220 15.86 11.55 -43.07
CA LEU A 220 16.39 11.65 -44.43
C LEU A 220 17.61 12.59 -44.42
N PRO A 221 18.72 12.24 -45.09
CA PRO A 221 19.84 13.15 -45.22
C PRO A 221 19.37 14.43 -45.92
N THR A 222 19.43 15.54 -45.20
CA THR A 222 19.00 16.85 -45.69
C THR A 222 20.10 17.45 -46.58
N SER A 223 19.76 17.56 -47.87
CA SER A 223 20.21 18.52 -48.90
C SER A 223 21.70 18.82 -49.11
N ALA A 224 22.25 18.33 -50.23
CA ALA A 224 23.35 18.95 -50.97
C ALA A 224 22.84 20.12 -51.85
N PRO A 225 23.65 21.15 -52.17
CA PRO A 225 23.20 22.41 -52.78
C PRO A 225 22.86 22.28 -54.29
N PRO A 226 22.11 23.23 -54.88
CA PRO A 226 21.55 23.08 -56.23
C PRO A 226 22.62 23.28 -57.32
N ALA A 227 22.69 22.31 -58.25
CA ALA A 227 23.48 22.41 -59.48
C ALA A 227 22.74 23.27 -60.51
N GLY A 228 23.43 24.30 -61.02
CA GLY A 228 23.02 25.10 -62.18
C GLY A 228 23.06 24.31 -63.50
N PRO A 229 22.50 24.88 -64.58
CA PRO A 229 22.06 24.10 -65.74
C PRO A 229 23.20 23.72 -66.69
N ALA A 230 23.10 22.53 -67.29
CA ALA A 230 23.94 22.07 -68.39
C ALA A 230 23.67 22.89 -69.68
N PRO A 231 24.67 22.98 -70.58
CA PRO A 231 24.56 22.15 -71.79
C PRO A 231 25.88 21.51 -72.29
N ASN A 232 25.66 20.45 -73.09
CA ASN A 232 26.54 19.48 -73.78
C ASN A 232 27.61 20.08 -74.74
N PRO A 233 28.32 19.25 -75.55
CA PRO A 233 29.19 18.08 -75.28
C PRO A 233 30.56 18.22 -76.00
N ALA A 234 31.56 17.37 -75.70
CA ALA A 234 32.54 16.79 -76.65
C ALA A 234 33.89 16.41 -76.00
N SER A 235 34.31 15.17 -76.29
CA SER A 235 35.67 14.73 -76.68
C SER A 235 36.89 15.08 -75.82
N SER A 236 37.55 14.01 -75.35
CA SER A 236 38.99 13.88 -74.98
C SER A 236 39.95 14.35 -76.11
N PRO A 237 41.30 14.21 -76.00
CA PRO A 237 42.24 14.01 -74.87
C PRO A 237 43.46 14.98 -74.96
N ALA A 238 44.61 14.61 -74.34
CA ALA A 238 45.99 15.12 -74.52
C ALA A 238 46.49 16.15 -73.48
N SER A 239 47.47 15.80 -72.63
CA SER A 239 48.94 15.85 -72.82
C SER A 239 49.53 17.23 -72.49
N GLY A 240 50.65 17.27 -71.75
CA GLY A 240 51.46 18.50 -71.58
C GLY A 240 51.50 19.02 -70.14
N THR A 241 52.37 18.54 -69.25
CA THR A 241 53.79 18.94 -69.07
C THR A 241 53.98 20.35 -68.47
N LEU A 242 54.83 20.38 -67.43
CA LEU A 242 55.65 21.49 -66.90
C LEU A 242 54.99 22.56 -66.01
N GLY A 243 55.63 22.78 -64.84
CA GLY A 243 55.54 24.08 -64.19
C GLY A 243 55.86 24.16 -62.71
N LEU A 244 57.12 23.89 -62.34
CA LEU A 244 57.88 24.57 -61.27
C LEU A 244 57.28 24.68 -59.85
N SER A 245 57.83 23.85 -58.94
CA SER A 245 58.64 24.20 -57.74
C SER A 245 58.64 25.65 -57.19
N PRO A 246 59.07 25.92 -55.92
CA PRO A 246 59.52 24.97 -54.87
C PRO A 246 59.11 25.32 -53.40
N ASN A 247 59.40 24.36 -52.50
CA ASN A 247 60.01 24.54 -51.16
C ASN A 247 59.17 25.02 -49.94
N PRO A 248 59.63 24.75 -48.69
CA PRO A 248 59.87 23.45 -48.02
C PRO A 248 59.27 23.41 -46.58
N GLY A 249 59.18 22.23 -45.93
CA GLY A 249 60.11 21.77 -44.86
C GLY A 249 59.81 22.44 -43.51
N TRP A 250 59.55 21.76 -42.38
CA TRP A 250 60.12 20.59 -41.73
C TRP A 250 59.05 20.06 -40.75
N GLY A 251 58.92 18.79 -40.33
CA GLY A 251 59.88 17.71 -40.17
C GLY A 251 59.82 17.19 -38.72
N MET A 252 59.66 15.87 -38.55
CA MET A 252 59.85 15.06 -37.33
C MET A 252 58.76 15.15 -36.24
N GLY A 253 58.37 14.08 -35.53
CA GLY A 253 58.81 12.69 -35.54
C GLY A 253 58.37 12.00 -34.24
N ALA A 254 57.97 10.72 -34.38
CA ALA A 254 58.21 9.59 -33.47
C ALA A 254 57.68 9.55 -32.00
N ALA A 255 56.85 8.52 -31.78
CA ALA A 255 57.08 7.37 -30.88
C ALA A 255 56.69 7.43 -29.37
N GLY A 256 56.15 6.28 -28.93
CA GLY A 256 56.32 5.71 -27.58
C GLY A 256 55.09 5.87 -26.68
N SER A 257 54.19 4.88 -26.61
CA SER A 257 54.25 3.72 -25.69
C SER A 257 54.11 4.09 -24.22
N GLY A 258 53.03 3.65 -23.58
CA GLY A 258 52.80 3.80 -22.15
C GLY A 258 51.55 3.04 -21.69
N ASN A 259 51.72 1.74 -21.48
CA ASN A 259 50.69 0.78 -21.10
C ASN A 259 50.43 0.79 -19.57
N ASN A 260 49.20 0.46 -19.20
CA ASN A 260 48.65 0.05 -17.90
C ASN A 260 49.60 -0.32 -16.74
N THR A 261 49.28 0.20 -15.55
CA THR A 261 49.55 -0.43 -14.23
C THR A 261 48.36 -0.17 -13.29
N PRO A 262 47.73 -1.21 -12.70
CA PRO A 262 46.88 -1.08 -11.51
C PRO A 262 47.68 -1.45 -10.25
N SER A 263 47.63 -0.60 -9.22
CA SER A 263 48.21 -0.90 -7.89
C SER A 263 47.14 -1.50 -6.97
N LEU A 264 47.41 -2.72 -6.50
CA LEU A 264 46.67 -3.43 -5.44
C LEU A 264 47.46 -3.38 -4.12
N LEU A 265 46.70 -3.43 -3.02
CA LEU A 265 47.04 -3.97 -1.69
C LEU A 265 47.99 -3.16 -0.77
N LEU A 266 47.42 -2.71 0.35
CA LEU A 266 48.12 -2.65 1.63
C LEU A 266 47.24 -3.31 2.71
N ALA A 267 47.80 -4.33 3.35
CA ALA A 267 47.29 -5.05 4.52
C ALA A 267 48.27 -4.79 5.71
N PRO A 268 48.17 -5.44 6.89
CA PRO A 268 47.79 -4.79 8.14
C PRO A 268 48.85 -4.91 9.26
N ALA A 269 48.65 -4.18 10.37
CA ALA A 269 49.14 -4.42 11.74
C ALA A 269 48.55 -3.31 12.64
N LYS A 270 48.13 -3.48 13.90
CA LYS A 270 48.42 -4.46 14.94
C LYS A 270 47.26 -4.42 15.96
#